data_AF-A0A811TFY2-F1
#
_entry.id   AF-A0A811TFY2-F1
#
_cell.length_a   1.000
_cell.length_b   1.000
_cell.length_c   1.000
_cell.angle_alpha   90.00
_cell.angle_beta   90.00
_cell.angle_gamma   90.00
#
_symmetry.space_group_name_H-M   'P 1'
#
loop_
_entity.id
_entity.type
_entity.pdbx_description
1 polymer ?
#
loop_
_entity_poly.entity_id
_entity_poly.type
_entity_poly.pdbx_seq_one_letter_code
_entity_poly.pdbx_strand_id
1 'polypeptide(L)' 'MRGYLDYNSRRNLQKKSKIVIGDTVRISYKYEKLLIENIDESWEKVMKETKRAWSEHPVFKEMDDAIEIVNWMRGKE' A
#
# COMPACT_ATOMS: atom_id res chain seq x y z
N MET A 1 -4.51 -18.44 30.96
CA MET A 1 -5.63 -18.65 30.02
C MET A 1 -5.21 -18.23 28.63
N ARG A 2 -5.25 -19.14 27.65
CA ARG A 2 -4.95 -18.83 26.24
C ARG A 2 -6.26 -18.40 25.59
N GLY A 3 -6.51 -17.09 25.55
CA GLY A 3 -7.71 -16.52 24.91
C GLY A 3 -7.54 -16.56 23.40
N TYR A 4 -8.08 -17.59 22.76
CA TYR A 4 -8.14 -17.61 21.30
C TYR A 4 -9.38 -16.84 20.84
N LEU A 5 -9.17 -15.83 19.98
CA LEU A 5 -10.25 -15.24 19.19
C LEU A 5 -10.95 -16.36 18.41
N ASP A 6 -12.28 -16.41 18.51
CA ASP A 6 -13.09 -17.35 17.75
C ASP A 6 -12.92 -17.13 16.23
N TYR A 7 -13.31 -18.13 15.45
CA TYR A 7 -13.15 -18.13 14.00
C TYR A 7 -13.81 -16.92 13.30
N ASN A 8 -15.01 -16.54 13.73
CA ASN A 8 -15.75 -15.41 13.15
C ASN A 8 -15.09 -14.08 13.51
N SER A 9 -14.59 -13.96 14.74
CA SER A 9 -13.82 -12.79 15.19
C SER A 9 -12.53 -12.59 14.39
N ARG A 10 -11.78 -13.68 14.10
CA ARG A 10 -10.58 -13.62 13.23
C ARG A 10 -10.91 -13.21 11.81
N ARG A 11 -11.94 -13.81 11.23
CA ARG A 11 -12.37 -13.54 9.85
C ARG A 11 -12.84 -12.10 9.67
N ASN A 12 -13.54 -11.57 10.67
CA ASN A 12 -14.00 -10.18 10.68
C ASN A 12 -12.84 -9.18 10.84
N LEU A 13 -11.85 -9.50 11.67
CA LEU A 13 -10.64 -8.68 11.81
C LEU A 13 -9.89 -8.59 10.48
N GLN A 14 -9.64 -9.71 9.80
CA GLN A 14 -8.97 -9.72 8.49
C GLN A 14 -9.74 -8.94 7.42
N LYS A 15 -11.07 -9.12 7.34
CA LYS A 15 -11.90 -8.41 6.36
C LYS A 15 -11.92 -6.90 6.58
N LYS A 16 -11.90 -6.46 7.84
CA LYS A 16 -11.97 -5.03 8.19
C LYS A 16 -10.61 -4.34 8.18
N SER A 17 -9.54 -5.04 8.55
CA SER A 17 -8.20 -4.46 8.62
C SER A 17 -7.55 -4.32 7.24
N LYS A 18 -7.93 -5.16 6.27
CA LYS A 18 -7.23 -5.30 4.97
C LYS A 18 -5.75 -5.68 5.09
N ILE A 19 -5.31 -6.09 6.28
CA ILE A 19 -3.93 -6.53 6.54
C ILE A 19 -3.83 -8.02 6.20
N VAL A 20 -2.90 -8.38 5.33
CA VAL A 20 -2.60 -9.75 4.94
C VAL A 20 -1.27 -10.24 5.53
N ILE A 21 -1.06 -11.56 5.51
CA ILE A 21 0.20 -12.15 5.98
C ILE A 21 1.32 -11.69 5.05
N GLY A 22 2.37 -11.10 5.63
CA GLY A 22 3.51 -10.54 4.89
C GLY A 22 3.56 -9.02 4.89
N ASP A 23 2.47 -8.33 5.27
CA ASP A 23 2.43 -6.88 5.33
C ASP A 23 3.33 -6.32 6.43
N THR A 24 3.94 -5.17 6.14
CA THR A 24 4.66 -4.38 7.14
C THR A 24 3.67 -3.44 7.83
N VAL A 25 3.59 -3.54 9.16
CA VAL A 25 2.62 -2.77 9.96
C VAL A 25 3.33 -1.90 10.99
N ARG A 26 2.72 -0.75 11.32
CA ARG A 26 3.12 0.08 12.45
C ARG A 26 2.35 -0.37 13.67
N ILE A 27 3.06 -0.74 14.72
CA ILE A 27 2.47 -1.04 16.02
C ILE A 27 2.74 0.13 16.95
N SER A 28 1.68 0.69 17.53
CA SER A 28 1.77 1.73 18.56
C SER A 28 0.85 1.43 19.73
N TYR A 29 1.15 2.00 20.90
CA TYR A 29 0.31 1.88 22.09
C TYR A 29 -0.34 3.23 22.40
N LYS A 30 -1.67 3.29 22.35
CA LYS A 30 -2.44 4.52 22.57
C LYS A 30 -3.78 4.19 23.24
N TYR A 31 -4.17 5.00 24.23
CA TYR A 31 -5.43 4.82 24.97
C TYR A 31 -5.62 3.39 25.51
N GLU A 32 -4.56 2.84 26.13
CA GLU A 32 -4.54 1.47 26.67
C GLU A 32 -4.83 0.36 25.66
N LYS A 33 -4.66 0.66 24.37
CA LYS A 33 -4.91 -0.26 23.26
C LYS A 33 -3.68 -0.35 22.36
N LEU A 34 -3.45 -1.55 21.83
CA LEU A 34 -2.55 -1.77 20.71
C LEU A 34 -3.24 -1.31 19.44
N LEU A 35 -2.66 -0.31 18.79
CA LEU A 35 -3.05 0.15 17.47
C LEU A 35 -2.11 -0.48 16.44
N ILE A 36 -2.71 -1.16 15.47
CA ILE A 36 -1.99 -1.79 14.35
C ILE A 36 -2.48 -1.09 13.09
N GLU A 37 -1.58 -0.34 12.46
CA GLU A 37 -1.85 0.39 11.22
C GLU A 37 -1.07 -0.27 10.08
N ASN A 38 -1.71 -0.42 8.91
CA ASN A 38 -0.98 -0.84 7.73
C ASN A 38 -0.01 0.29 7.34
N ILE A 39 1.26 -0.04 7.15
CA ILE A 39 2.19 0.85 6.47
C ILE A 39 2.08 0.48 5.00
N ASP A 40 0.98 0.89 4.37
CA ASP A 40 0.99 0.97 2.92
C ASP A 40 2.14 1.90 2.56
N GLU A 41 3.06 1.45 1.69
CA GLU A 41 4.03 2.37 1.11
C GLU A 41 3.22 3.53 0.54
N SER A 42 3.41 4.73 1.10
CA SER A 42 2.57 5.85 0.68
C SER A 42 2.69 5.97 -0.82
N TRP A 43 1.57 6.19 -1.50
CA TRP A 43 1.60 6.23 -2.96
C TRP A 43 2.62 7.28 -3.43
N GLU A 44 2.76 8.37 -2.68
CA GLU A 44 3.81 9.39 -2.85
C GLU A 44 5.24 8.83 -2.79
N LYS A 45 5.55 7.88 -1.90
CA LYS A 45 6.87 7.24 -1.81
C LYS A 45 7.15 6.43 -3.07
N VAL A 46 6.21 5.58 -3.51
CA VAL A 46 6.40 4.77 -4.73
C VAL A 46 6.51 5.69 -5.96
N MET A 47 5.70 6.74 -6.02
CA MET A 47 5.76 7.74 -7.10
C MET A 47 7.09 8.48 -7.11
N LYS A 48 7.66 8.79 -5.94
CA LYS A 48 8.98 9.41 -5.83
C LYS A 48 10.11 8.48 -6.25
N GLU A 49 10.04 7.20 -5.88
CA GLU A 49 11.04 6.19 -6.26
C GLU A 49 10.99 5.84 -7.75
N THR A 50 9.81 5.88 -8.35
CA THR A 50 9.61 5.60 -9.78
C THR A 50 9.74 6.84 -10.67
N LYS A 51 9.94 8.02 -10.08
CA LYS A 51 10.08 9.26 -10.83
C LYS A 51 11.29 9.18 -11.76
N ARG A 52 11.05 9.43 -13.05
CA ARG A 52 12.03 9.33 -14.15
C ARG A 52 12.67 7.96 -14.32
N ALA A 53 12.12 6.90 -13.73
CA ALA A 53 12.60 5.54 -13.97
C ALA A 53 12.59 5.16 -15.46
N TRP A 54 11.82 5.90 -16.26
CA TRP A 54 11.63 5.69 -17.69
C TRP A 54 12.41 6.65 -18.58
N SER A 55 13.31 7.49 -18.05
CA SER A 55 14.01 8.52 -18.84
C SER A 55 14.84 7.97 -19.99
N GLU A 56 15.27 6.71 -19.92
CA GLU A 56 16.01 6.02 -20.97
C GLU A 56 15.12 5.16 -21.88
N HIS A 57 13.82 5.05 -21.58
CA HIS A 57 12.90 4.23 -22.35
C HIS A 57 12.54 4.90 -23.67
N PRO A 58 12.64 4.22 -24.83
CA PRO A 58 12.47 4.84 -26.15
C PRO A 58 11.10 5.50 -26.37
N VAL A 59 10.07 5.01 -25.67
CA VAL A 59 8.68 5.50 -25.78
C VAL A 59 8.27 6.40 -24.61
N PHE A 60 8.84 6.18 -23.42
CA PHE A 60 8.35 6.80 -22.18
C PHE A 60 9.35 7.79 -21.57
N LYS A 61 10.41 8.16 -22.31
CA LYS A 61 11.46 9.07 -21.85
C LYS A 61 10.98 10.43 -21.35
N GLU A 62 9.84 10.89 -21.87
CA GLU A 62 9.26 12.20 -21.54
C GLU A 62 8.25 12.12 -20.39
N MET A 63 7.93 10.91 -19.93
CA MET A 63 6.96 10.66 -18.86
C MET A 63 7.67 10.70 -17.50
N ASP A 64 7.08 11.41 -16.55
CA ASP A 64 7.65 11.62 -15.23
C ASP A 64 7.47 10.38 -14.33
N ASP A 65 6.36 9.65 -14.47
CA ASP A 65 6.05 8.50 -13.63
C ASP A 65 5.11 7.46 -14.30
N ALA A 66 4.84 6.38 -13.58
CA ALA A 66 3.99 5.29 -14.05
C ALA A 66 2.51 5.68 -14.23
N ILE A 67 2.01 6.69 -13.52
CA ILE A 67 0.63 7.15 -13.68
C ILE A 67 0.47 7.84 -15.04
N GLU A 68 1.43 8.67 -15.42
CA GLU A 68 1.42 9.36 -16.71
C GLU A 68 1.43 8.37 -17.88
N ILE A 69 2.26 7.32 -17.79
CA ILE A 69 2.28 6.22 -18.77
C ILE A 69 0.92 5.53 -18.87
N VAL A 70 0.29 5.21 -17.72
CA VAL A 70 -1.01 4.54 -17.70
C VAL A 70 -2.12 5.44 -18.26
N ASN A 71 -2.09 6.75 -17.98
CA ASN A 71 -3.04 7.70 -18.54
C ASN A 71 -2.88 7.83 -20.06
N TRP A 72 -1.64 7.94 -20.54
CA TRP A 72 -1.32 7.94 -21.97
C TRP A 72 -1.83 6.67 -22.67
N MET A 73 -1.55 5.47 -22.12
CA MET A 73 -2.05 4.20 -22.66
C MET A 73 -3.58 4.12 -22.71
N ARG A 74 -4.26 4.81 -21.80
CA ARG A 74 -5.72 4.87 -21.73
C ARG A 74 -6.32 5.96 -22.63
N GLY A 75 -5.50 6.74 -23.33
CA GLY A 75 -5.96 7.89 -24.11
C GLY A 75 -6.62 8.97 -23.25
N LYS A 76 -6.21 9.06 -21.98
CA LYS A 76 -6.66 10.10 -21.05
C LYS A 76 -5.58 11.17 -21.00
N GLU A 77 -5.72 12.17 -21.87
CA GLU A 77 -5.01 13.45 -21.74
C GLU A 77 -5.66 14.30 -20.63
#